data_AF-A0A662JVG0-F1
#
_entry.id   AF-A0A662JVG0-F1
#
_cell.length_a   1.000
_cell.length_b   1.000
_cell.length_c   1.000
_cell.angle_alpha   90.00
_cell.angle_beta   90.00
_cell.angle_gamma   90.00
#
_symmetry.space_group_name_H-M   'P 1'
#
loop_
_entity.id
_entity.type
_entity.pdbx_description
1 polymer ?
#
loop_
_entity_poly.entity_id
_entity_poly.type
_entity_poly.pdbx_seq_one_letter_code
_entity_poly.pdbx_strand_id
1 'polypeptide(L)'
;MLYLITKWFGTFLHDGEKIKKQIVFPKDEEEIVKRLIKIDRGEILPEEWDICRDVTDDVIVNERRLQKIGMFFPSNLFFKKLDVDPNSFGFSIDLLNRVSCLLAEKKTRERLMAEDIQIIQMVNALDDLIQTCNLFSERLNHWSLVSTSEEKISSFRNIFDSVKKEINRLEKQIEEDMKRIAPNISRVVGPLIGARLIALSGSLEHLATLPSSTIQILGAEKALFKFKKDGGKPPKHGIIFQHPLIYRSPKAKRGKIARKLAAKISIAAKADFFTKKDISDLLIADLNRQIGVIKNQ
;
A
#
# COMPACT_ATOMS: atom_id res chain seq x y z
N MET A 1 -8.94 -1.93 41.90
CA MET A 1 -8.60 -2.13 40.47
C MET A 1 -9.84 -1.86 39.66
N LEU A 2 -9.75 -0.93 38.70
CA LEU A 2 -10.83 -0.60 37.78
C LEU A 2 -10.41 -0.97 36.36
N TYR A 3 -11.38 -1.20 35.49
CA TYR A 3 -11.20 -1.62 34.11
C TYR A 3 -11.82 -0.57 33.20
N LEU A 4 -11.00 0.03 32.34
CA LEU A 4 -11.47 0.98 31.34
C LEU A 4 -11.78 0.25 30.04
N ILE A 5 -12.99 0.46 29.53
CA ILE A 5 -13.47 -0.18 28.31
C ILE A 5 -14.15 0.85 27.42
N THR A 6 -13.73 0.87 26.16
CA THR A 6 -14.33 1.71 25.13
C THR A 6 -15.07 0.82 24.14
N LYS A 7 -16.35 1.11 23.93
CA LYS A 7 -17.19 0.50 22.90
C LYS A 7 -17.59 1.57 21.88
N TRP A 8 -18.20 1.17 20.77
CA TRP A 8 -18.62 2.08 19.72
C TRP A 8 -19.66 3.13 20.16
N PHE A 9 -20.30 2.94 21.31
CA PHE A 9 -21.35 3.80 21.86
C PHE A 9 -20.96 4.52 23.16
N GLY A 10 -19.76 4.30 23.69
CA GLY A 10 -19.36 4.95 24.94
C GLY A 10 -18.10 4.37 25.58
N THR A 11 -17.65 5.07 26.62
CA THR A 11 -16.53 4.69 27.47
C THR A 11 -17.04 4.37 28.88
N PHE A 12 -16.58 3.26 29.45
CA PHE A 12 -17.08 2.70 30.70
C PHE A 12 -15.92 2.35 31.62
N LEU A 13 -16.07 2.70 32.90
CA LEU A 13 -15.15 2.33 33.96
C LEU A 13 -15.83 1.33 34.89
N HIS A 14 -15.28 0.13 34.97
CA HIS A 14 -15.86 -1.01 35.65
C HIS A 14 -15.01 -1.46 36.83
N ASP A 15 -15.58 -1.93 37.93
CA ASP A 15 -14.81 -2.43 39.09
C ASP A 15 -14.57 -3.95 39.09
N GLY A 16 -15.26 -4.65 38.20
CA GLY A 16 -15.21 -6.11 38.04
C GLY A 16 -16.59 -6.73 38.11
N GLU A 17 -17.54 -6.06 38.76
CA GLU A 17 -18.94 -6.49 38.88
C GLU A 17 -19.94 -5.46 38.35
N LYS A 18 -19.67 -4.16 38.51
CA LYS A 18 -20.55 -3.06 38.10
C LYS A 18 -19.80 -1.93 37.39
N ILE A 19 -20.56 -1.16 36.61
CA ILE A 19 -20.10 0.09 36.00
C ILE A 19 -20.08 1.18 37.09
N LYS A 20 -18.90 1.72 37.42
CA LYS A 20 -18.73 2.83 38.37
C LYS A 20 -18.95 4.19 37.72
N LYS A 21 -18.42 4.39 36.52
CA LYS A 21 -18.57 5.63 35.72
C LYS A 21 -18.83 5.26 34.27
N GLN A 22 -19.57 6.12 33.56
CA GLN A 22 -19.84 5.97 32.14
C GLN A 22 -19.91 7.33 31.46
N ILE A 23 -19.37 7.39 30.24
CA ILE A 23 -19.52 8.52 29.34
C ILE A 23 -20.02 7.94 28.01
N VAL A 24 -21.31 8.13 27.76
CA VAL A 24 -21.99 7.64 26.56
C VAL A 24 -21.78 8.64 25.44
N PHE A 25 -21.52 8.16 24.22
CA PHE A 25 -21.30 9.04 23.08
C PHE A 25 -22.61 9.72 22.63
N PRO A 26 -22.52 10.88 21.95
CA PRO A 26 -23.66 11.44 21.25
C PRO A 26 -24.24 10.42 20.28
N LYS A 27 -25.57 10.32 20.19
CA LYS A 27 -26.28 9.42 19.24
C LYS A 27 -26.28 9.95 17.81
N ASP A 28 -25.20 10.62 17.44
CA ASP A 28 -24.96 11.20 16.14
C ASP A 28 -23.93 10.34 15.39
N GLU A 29 -24.28 9.92 14.17
CA GLU A 29 -23.49 8.98 13.39
C GLU A 29 -22.12 9.54 13.04
N GLU A 30 -22.07 10.82 12.68
CA GLU A 30 -20.86 11.54 12.30
C GLU A 30 -19.88 11.62 13.48
N GLU A 31 -20.37 11.96 14.66
CA GLU A 31 -19.59 12.04 15.90
C GLU A 31 -19.08 10.67 16.38
N ILE A 32 -19.87 9.61 16.24
CA ILE A 32 -19.42 8.24 16.55
C ILE A 32 -18.31 7.82 15.58
N VAL A 33 -18.50 8.05 14.28
CA VAL A 33 -17.50 7.68 13.26
C VAL A 33 -16.19 8.43 13.47
N LYS A 34 -16.23 9.73 13.82
CA LYS A 34 -15.01 10.50 14.17
C LYS A 34 -14.24 9.85 15.32
N ARG A 35 -14.94 9.38 16.37
CA ARG A 35 -14.32 8.69 17.52
C ARG A 35 -13.74 7.34 17.12
N LEU A 36 -14.47 6.55 16.33
CA LEU A 36 -13.98 5.27 15.83
C LEU A 36 -12.71 5.42 14.97
N ILE A 37 -12.63 6.47 14.15
CA ILE A 37 -11.42 6.79 13.36
C ILE A 37 -10.24 7.14 14.28
N LYS A 38 -10.47 7.93 15.35
CA LYS A 38 -9.44 8.23 16.34
C LYS A 38 -8.94 6.97 17.06
N ILE A 39 -9.84 6.08 17.45
CA ILE A 39 -9.51 4.78 18.07
C ILE A 39 -8.63 3.96 17.13
N ASP A 40 -9.00 3.86 15.85
CA ASP A 40 -8.25 3.12 14.82
C ASP A 40 -6.83 3.67 14.60
N ARG A 41 -6.67 4.99 14.73
CA ARG A 41 -5.35 5.67 14.68
C ARG A 41 -4.52 5.51 15.95
N GLY A 42 -5.05 4.83 16.97
CA GLY A 42 -4.39 4.68 18.26
C GLY A 42 -4.39 5.95 19.10
N GLU A 43 -5.29 6.90 18.82
CA GLU A 43 -5.48 8.09 19.63
C GLU A 43 -6.30 7.76 20.88
N ILE A 44 -6.15 8.61 21.89
CA ILE A 44 -6.92 8.53 23.13
C ILE A 44 -8.06 9.54 23.02
N LEU A 45 -9.28 9.10 23.30
CA LEU A 45 -10.46 9.93 23.28
C LEU A 45 -10.50 10.87 24.51
N PRO A 46 -11.07 12.08 24.38
CA PRO A 46 -11.32 12.96 25.53
C PRO A 46 -12.12 12.27 26.63
N GLU A 47 -13.13 11.49 26.26
CA GLU A 47 -13.99 10.74 27.19
C GLU A 47 -13.20 9.71 28.02
N GLU A 48 -12.13 9.13 27.45
CA GLU A 48 -11.26 8.18 28.15
C GLU A 48 -10.34 8.88 29.16
N TRP A 49 -9.96 10.13 28.89
CA TRP A 49 -9.26 10.96 29.87
C TRP A 49 -10.18 11.43 30.99
N ASP A 50 -11.35 11.96 30.63
CA ASP A 50 -12.27 12.58 31.57
C ASP A 50 -12.84 11.55 32.56
N ILE A 51 -13.13 10.33 32.10
CA ILE A 51 -13.65 9.27 32.99
C ILE A 51 -12.61 8.81 34.04
N CYS A 52 -11.32 8.93 33.72
CA CYS A 52 -10.20 8.51 34.55
C CYS A 52 -9.57 9.64 35.38
N ARG A 53 -9.94 10.91 35.14
CA ARG A 53 -9.29 12.08 35.76
C ARG A 53 -9.38 12.10 37.29
N ASP A 54 -10.53 11.73 37.84
CA ASP A 54 -10.80 11.75 39.29
C ASP A 54 -10.77 10.35 39.92
N VAL A 55 -9.96 9.45 39.36
CA VAL A 55 -9.88 8.06 39.80
C VAL A 55 -8.54 7.82 40.49
N THR A 56 -8.59 7.47 41.78
CA THR A 56 -7.40 7.14 42.58
C THR A 56 -7.03 5.65 42.53
N ASP A 57 -7.95 4.80 42.10
CA ASP A 57 -7.75 3.35 41.94
C ASP A 57 -6.89 3.03 40.70
N ASP A 58 -6.09 1.95 40.77
CA ASP A 58 -5.37 1.45 39.60
C ASP A 58 -6.32 1.07 38.46
N VAL A 59 -6.16 1.73 37.31
CA VAL A 59 -6.93 1.49 36.08
C VAL A 59 -6.18 0.50 35.18
N ILE A 60 -6.86 -0.57 34.80
CA ILE A 60 -6.38 -1.61 33.89
C ILE A 60 -7.00 -1.38 32.51
N VAL A 61 -6.17 -1.47 31.47
CA VAL A 61 -6.57 -1.27 30.07
C VAL A 61 -6.19 -2.47 29.20
N ASN A 62 -7.00 -2.75 28.18
CA ASN A 62 -6.80 -3.86 27.24
C ASN A 62 -6.09 -3.46 25.94
N GLU A 63 -6.03 -2.17 25.63
CA GLU A 63 -5.46 -1.64 24.38
C GLU A 63 -4.15 -0.89 24.64
N ARG A 64 -3.14 -1.12 23.78
CA ARG A 64 -1.82 -0.47 23.93
C ARG A 64 -1.91 1.06 23.88
N ARG A 65 -2.85 1.62 23.12
CA ARG A 65 -3.06 3.07 23.03
C ARG A 65 -3.40 3.72 24.37
N LEU A 66 -4.06 2.98 25.26
CA LEU A 66 -4.53 3.44 26.56
C LEU A 66 -3.47 3.28 27.67
N GLN A 67 -2.27 2.77 27.35
CA GLN A 67 -1.19 2.60 28.35
C GLN A 67 -0.77 3.91 29.03
N LYS A 68 -1.07 5.06 28.42
CA LYS A 68 -0.83 6.38 29.02
C LYS A 68 -1.81 6.70 30.16
N ILE A 69 -2.99 6.09 30.17
CA ILE A 69 -4.03 6.30 31.19
C ILE A 69 -4.01 5.22 32.26
N GLY A 70 -3.64 3.99 31.90
CA GLY A 70 -3.69 2.85 32.83
C GLY A 70 -2.66 1.76 32.56
N MET A 71 -2.60 0.78 33.46
CA MET A 71 -1.74 -0.38 33.36
C MET A 71 -2.24 -1.33 32.27
N PHE A 72 -1.41 -1.54 31.24
CA PHE A 72 -1.75 -2.40 30.12
C PHE A 72 -1.68 -3.88 30.51
N PHE A 73 -2.85 -4.53 30.57
CA PHE A 73 -2.96 -5.94 30.94
C PHE A 73 -4.03 -6.66 30.08
N PRO A 74 -3.72 -6.93 28.79
CA PRO A 74 -4.70 -7.42 27.80
C PRO A 74 -5.18 -8.86 28.08
N SER A 75 -4.38 -9.65 28.80
CA SER A 75 -4.68 -11.06 29.10
C SER A 75 -5.69 -11.26 30.22
N ASN A 76 -6.22 -10.19 30.82
CA ASN A 76 -7.20 -10.29 31.89
C ASN A 76 -8.51 -10.91 31.37
N LEU A 77 -9.01 -11.93 32.09
CA LEU A 77 -10.26 -12.65 31.78
C LEU A 77 -11.48 -11.74 31.76
N PHE A 78 -11.44 -10.64 32.51
CA PHE A 78 -12.53 -9.67 32.60
C PHE A 78 -12.90 -9.08 31.22
N PHE A 79 -11.91 -8.65 30.43
CA PHE A 79 -12.13 -8.07 29.10
C PHE A 79 -12.73 -9.06 28.08
N LYS A 80 -12.58 -10.37 28.32
CA LYS A 80 -13.16 -11.42 27.45
C LYS A 80 -14.60 -11.76 27.79
N LYS A 81 -15.04 -11.48 29.02
CA LYS A 81 -16.35 -11.88 29.54
C LYS A 81 -17.35 -10.73 29.62
N LEU A 82 -16.88 -9.48 29.58
CA LEU A 82 -17.77 -8.34 29.69
C LEU A 82 -18.47 -8.05 28.37
N ASP A 83 -19.79 -8.15 28.39
CA ASP A 83 -20.67 -7.62 27.36
C ASP A 83 -21.48 -6.46 27.93
N VAL A 84 -21.46 -5.34 27.22
CA VAL A 84 -22.23 -4.14 27.59
C VAL A 84 -23.27 -3.96 26.50
N ASP A 85 -24.53 -4.21 26.83
CA ASP A 85 -25.63 -4.15 25.86
C ASP A 85 -25.86 -2.70 25.37
N PRO A 86 -25.73 -2.42 24.07
CA PRO A 86 -25.97 -1.08 23.53
C PRO A 86 -27.42 -0.61 23.68
N ASN A 87 -28.41 -1.53 23.68
CA ASN A 87 -29.82 -1.17 23.76
C ASN A 87 -30.17 -0.53 25.11
N SER A 88 -29.50 -0.96 26.18
CA SER A 88 -29.61 -0.38 27.52
C SER A 88 -29.24 1.11 27.57
N PHE A 89 -28.48 1.61 26.59
CA PHE A 89 -28.11 3.02 26.43
C PHE A 89 -28.87 3.72 25.28
N GLY A 90 -29.83 3.02 24.68
CA GLY A 90 -30.64 3.45 23.55
C GLY A 90 -29.85 3.58 22.25
N PHE A 91 -28.87 2.71 22.03
CA PHE A 91 -28.16 2.54 20.75
C PHE A 91 -28.73 1.32 20.04
N SER A 92 -29.43 1.54 18.94
CA SER A 92 -30.03 0.46 18.16
C SER A 92 -29.00 -0.21 17.25
N ILE A 93 -29.29 -1.45 16.87
CA ILE A 93 -28.54 -2.17 15.83
C ILE A 93 -28.56 -1.44 14.47
N ASP A 94 -29.65 -0.74 14.20
CA ASP A 94 -29.85 0.07 13.00
C ASP A 94 -28.89 1.28 12.97
N LEU A 95 -28.69 1.94 14.11
CA LEU A 95 -27.66 2.98 14.27
C LEU A 95 -26.26 2.41 14.05
N LEU A 96 -25.95 1.23 14.60
CA LEU A 96 -24.66 0.56 14.39
C LEU A 96 -24.41 0.26 12.91
N ASN A 97 -25.43 -0.20 12.18
CA ASN A 97 -25.32 -0.48 10.76
C ASN A 97 -24.96 0.80 9.98
N ARG A 98 -25.69 1.89 10.21
CA ARG A 98 -25.41 3.17 9.55
C ARG A 98 -24.02 3.71 9.87
N VAL A 99 -23.62 3.70 11.16
CA VAL A 99 -22.27 4.06 11.60
C VAL A 99 -21.21 3.20 10.89
N SER A 100 -21.44 1.89 10.77
CA SER A 100 -20.49 0.97 10.13
C SER A 100 -20.34 1.27 8.63
N CYS A 101 -21.46 1.53 7.94
CA CYS A 101 -21.45 1.94 6.53
C CYS A 101 -20.71 3.27 6.34
N LEU A 102 -21.03 4.28 7.16
CA LEU A 102 -20.39 5.59 7.10
C LEU A 102 -18.88 5.53 7.41
N LEU A 103 -18.49 4.71 8.39
CA LEU A 103 -17.08 4.46 8.70
C LEU A 103 -16.36 3.80 7.52
N ALA A 104 -16.96 2.77 6.91
CA ALA A 104 -16.40 2.07 5.77
C ALA A 104 -16.25 3.02 4.56
N GLU A 105 -17.25 3.85 4.30
CA GLU A 105 -17.23 4.86 3.23
C GLU A 105 -16.09 5.87 3.45
N LYS A 106 -15.96 6.43 4.67
CA LYS A 106 -14.88 7.37 4.98
C LYS A 106 -13.49 6.73 4.85
N LYS A 107 -13.29 5.55 5.41
CA LYS A 107 -12.02 4.81 5.28
C LYS A 107 -11.69 4.50 3.83
N THR A 108 -12.69 4.14 3.04
CA THR A 108 -12.52 3.86 1.60
C THR A 108 -12.14 5.13 0.84
N ARG A 109 -12.81 6.25 1.11
CA ARG A 109 -12.50 7.54 0.50
C ARG A 109 -11.08 8.00 0.83
N GLU A 110 -10.66 7.89 2.10
CA GLU A 110 -9.29 8.20 2.52
C GLU A 110 -8.27 7.35 1.75
N ARG A 111 -8.53 6.05 1.58
CA ARG A 111 -7.66 5.17 0.77
C ARG A 111 -7.66 5.54 -0.71
N LEU A 112 -8.81 5.85 -1.31
CA LEU A 112 -8.90 6.25 -2.73
C LEU A 112 -8.17 7.56 -3.04
N MET A 113 -7.99 8.42 -2.03
CA MET A 113 -7.20 9.63 -2.13
C MET A 113 -5.69 9.39 -1.94
N ALA A 114 -5.27 8.16 -1.61
CA ALA A 114 -3.86 7.83 -1.48
C ALA A 114 -3.17 7.94 -2.85
N GLU A 115 -2.03 8.60 -2.85
CA GLU A 115 -1.33 8.99 -4.06
C GLU A 115 -0.74 7.78 -4.81
N ASP A 116 -0.48 6.69 -4.10
CA ASP A 116 -0.02 5.43 -4.70
C ASP A 116 -1.11 4.78 -5.57
N ILE A 117 -2.41 4.91 -5.22
CA ILE A 117 -3.50 4.43 -6.08
C ILE A 117 -3.53 5.14 -7.43
N GLN A 118 -3.28 6.45 -7.44
CA GLN A 118 -3.22 7.22 -8.69
C GLN A 118 -2.08 6.73 -9.58
N ILE A 119 -0.88 6.51 -9.01
CA ILE A 119 0.25 5.91 -9.76
C ILE A 119 -0.15 4.57 -10.37
N ILE A 120 -0.83 3.72 -9.61
CA ILE A 120 -1.22 2.38 -10.09
C ILE A 120 -2.12 2.49 -11.32
N GLN A 121 -3.12 3.38 -11.29
CA GLN A 121 -4.01 3.60 -12.43
C GLN A 121 -3.26 4.16 -13.63
N MET A 122 -2.33 5.09 -13.41
CA MET A 122 -1.50 5.66 -14.47
C MET A 122 -0.60 4.62 -15.13
N VAL A 123 0.00 3.71 -14.36
CA VAL A 123 0.83 2.62 -14.89
C VAL A 123 -0.01 1.66 -15.74
N ASN A 124 -1.19 1.27 -15.26
CA ASN A 124 -2.08 0.40 -16.02
C ASN A 124 -2.51 1.06 -17.34
N ALA A 125 -2.92 2.34 -17.29
CA ALA A 125 -3.25 3.10 -18.48
C ALA A 125 -2.06 3.24 -19.45
N LEU A 126 -0.86 3.48 -18.92
CA LEU A 126 0.36 3.53 -19.73
C LEU A 126 0.61 2.18 -20.45
N ASP A 127 0.46 1.06 -19.75
CA ASP A 127 0.64 -0.28 -20.33
C ASP A 127 -0.40 -0.57 -21.43
N ASP A 128 -1.67 -0.21 -21.19
CA ASP A 128 -2.75 -0.35 -22.18
C ASP A 128 -2.49 0.51 -23.43
N LEU A 129 -2.03 1.75 -23.24
CA LEU A 129 -1.67 2.64 -24.34
C LEU A 129 -0.46 2.13 -25.11
N ILE A 130 0.58 1.62 -24.45
CA ILE A 130 1.74 1.02 -25.11
C ILE A 130 1.31 -0.18 -25.95
N GLN A 131 0.48 -1.07 -25.40
CA GLN A 131 -0.04 -2.22 -26.15
C GLN A 131 -0.84 -1.76 -27.37
N THR A 132 -1.72 -0.77 -27.19
CA THR A 132 -2.54 -0.20 -28.27
C THR A 132 -1.67 0.46 -29.34
N CYS A 133 -0.64 1.22 -28.94
CA CYS A 133 0.32 1.88 -29.82
C CYS A 133 1.08 0.86 -30.68
N ASN A 134 1.48 -0.28 -30.09
CA ASN A 134 2.11 -1.36 -30.84
C ASN A 134 1.16 -1.95 -31.91
N LEU A 135 -0.10 -2.21 -31.56
CA LEU A 135 -1.11 -2.70 -32.52
C LEU A 135 -1.37 -1.69 -33.66
N PHE A 136 -1.42 -0.40 -33.34
CA PHE A 136 -1.55 0.66 -34.34
C PHE A 136 -0.32 0.73 -35.25
N SER A 137 0.88 0.62 -34.69
CA SER A 137 2.12 0.60 -35.47
C SER A 137 2.15 -0.60 -36.44
N GLU A 138 1.77 -1.79 -35.98
CA GLU A 138 1.65 -2.97 -36.83
C GLU A 138 0.64 -2.74 -37.97
N ARG A 139 -0.54 -2.18 -37.66
CA ARG A 139 -1.57 -1.89 -38.69
C ARG A 139 -1.12 -0.86 -39.71
N LEU A 140 -0.46 0.22 -39.28
CA LEU A 140 0.11 1.22 -40.19
C LEU A 140 1.17 0.61 -41.10
N ASN A 141 2.05 -0.26 -40.56
CA ASN A 141 3.05 -0.96 -41.36
C ASN A 141 2.38 -1.82 -42.43
N HIS A 142 1.35 -2.59 -42.09
CA HIS A 142 0.61 -3.38 -43.08
C HIS A 142 -0.08 -2.53 -44.15
N TRP A 143 -0.70 -1.41 -43.77
CA TRP A 143 -1.34 -0.53 -44.76
C TRP A 143 -0.33 0.16 -45.68
N SER A 144 0.90 0.41 -45.20
CA SER A 144 1.95 0.95 -46.06
C SER A 144 2.39 -0.01 -47.17
N LEU A 145 2.12 -1.31 -47.02
CA LEU A 145 2.42 -2.35 -48.02
C LEU A 145 1.32 -2.47 -49.10
N VAL A 146 0.15 -1.88 -48.89
CA VAL A 146 -0.98 -1.93 -49.82
C VAL A 146 -1.12 -0.56 -50.48
N SER A 147 -1.55 -0.50 -51.73
CA SER A 147 -1.82 0.75 -52.46
C SER A 147 -3.07 1.47 -51.94
N THR A 148 -3.03 1.90 -50.68
CA THR A 148 -4.10 2.65 -50.01
C THR A 148 -3.79 4.14 -50.10
N SER A 149 -4.78 4.97 -50.41
CA SER A 149 -4.58 6.42 -50.44
C SER A 149 -4.27 6.96 -49.04
N GLU A 150 -3.31 7.88 -48.95
CA GLU A 150 -2.90 8.52 -47.68
C GLU A 150 -4.07 9.22 -46.98
N GLU A 151 -5.03 9.75 -47.72
CA GLU A 151 -6.26 10.34 -47.16
C GLU A 151 -7.03 9.36 -46.27
N LYS A 152 -7.10 8.06 -46.65
CA LYS A 152 -7.81 7.03 -45.89
C LYS A 152 -7.08 6.64 -44.60
N ILE A 153 -5.76 6.82 -44.56
CA ILE A 153 -4.89 6.44 -43.42
C ILE A 153 -4.66 7.63 -42.48
N SER A 154 -4.78 8.86 -42.98
CA SER A 154 -4.47 10.10 -42.26
C SER A 154 -5.12 10.18 -40.87
N SER A 155 -6.42 9.91 -40.77
CA SER A 155 -7.16 9.90 -39.49
C SER A 155 -6.60 8.88 -38.50
N PHE A 156 -6.25 7.68 -38.97
CA PHE A 156 -5.66 6.64 -38.13
C PHE A 156 -4.25 7.01 -37.66
N ARG A 157 -3.44 7.59 -38.56
CA ARG A 157 -2.10 8.09 -38.22
C ARG A 157 -2.17 9.20 -37.17
N ASN A 158 -3.13 10.12 -37.29
CA ASN A 158 -3.36 11.17 -36.29
C ASN A 158 -3.71 10.60 -34.91
N ILE A 159 -4.53 9.55 -34.85
CA ILE A 159 -4.87 8.85 -33.59
C ILE A 159 -3.63 8.18 -33.02
N PHE A 160 -2.84 7.48 -33.85
CA PHE A 160 -1.57 6.87 -33.44
C PHE A 160 -0.61 7.90 -32.85
N ASP A 161 -0.44 9.05 -33.49
CA ASP A 161 0.43 10.12 -33.00
C ASP A 161 -0.10 10.72 -31.69
N SER A 162 -1.43 10.83 -31.54
CA SER A 162 -2.07 11.30 -30.31
C SER A 162 -1.83 10.33 -29.15
N VAL A 163 -2.00 9.02 -29.38
CA VAL A 163 -1.70 7.98 -28.39
C VAL A 163 -0.22 8.02 -27.99
N LYS A 164 0.69 8.16 -28.96
CA LYS A 164 2.13 8.27 -28.69
C LYS A 164 2.48 9.51 -27.87
N LYS A 165 1.82 10.65 -28.12
CA LYS A 165 1.97 11.86 -27.29
C LYS A 165 1.48 11.63 -25.87
N GLU A 166 0.35 10.94 -25.69
CA GLU A 166 -0.20 10.68 -24.35
C GLU A 166 0.66 9.71 -23.55
N ILE A 167 1.25 8.68 -24.18
CA ILE A 167 2.26 7.81 -23.55
C ILE A 167 3.40 8.65 -22.95
N ASN A 168 4.00 9.53 -23.76
CA ASN A 168 5.11 10.39 -23.28
C ASN A 168 4.68 11.33 -22.15
N ARG A 169 3.43 11.80 -22.16
CA ARG A 169 2.88 12.64 -21.10
C ARG A 169 2.72 11.85 -19.80
N LEU A 170 2.14 10.65 -19.87
CA LEU A 170 1.98 9.78 -18.70
C LEU A 170 3.32 9.34 -18.12
N GLU A 171 4.31 9.01 -18.95
CA GLU A 171 5.65 8.65 -18.47
C GLU A 171 6.28 9.78 -17.65
N LYS A 172 6.17 11.03 -18.13
CA LYS A 172 6.68 12.20 -17.40
C LYS A 172 5.94 12.43 -16.08
N GLN A 173 4.62 12.34 -16.10
CA GLN A 173 3.81 12.50 -14.91
C GLN A 173 4.14 11.42 -13.86
N ILE A 174 4.24 10.15 -14.28
CA ILE A 174 4.66 9.05 -13.41
C ILE A 174 6.06 9.32 -12.85
N GLU A 175 6.99 9.85 -13.65
CA GLU A 175 8.32 10.21 -13.18
C GLU A 175 8.31 11.27 -12.09
N GLU A 176 7.50 12.32 -12.23
CA GLU A 176 7.34 13.38 -11.23
C GLU A 176 6.70 12.85 -9.94
N ASP A 177 5.61 12.09 -10.06
CA ASP A 177 4.89 11.53 -8.92
C ASP A 177 5.73 10.51 -8.15
N MET A 178 6.47 9.66 -8.86
CA MET A 178 7.35 8.67 -8.23
C MET A 178 8.52 9.30 -7.47
N LYS A 179 9.06 10.44 -7.94
CA LYS A 179 10.10 11.18 -7.20
C LYS A 179 9.58 11.75 -5.88
N ARG A 180 8.29 12.08 -5.84
CA ARG A 180 7.62 12.62 -4.67
C ARG A 180 7.16 11.53 -3.70
N ILE A 181 6.59 10.44 -4.22
CA ILE A 181 5.95 9.37 -3.43
C ILE A 181 6.96 8.32 -2.95
N ALA A 182 7.88 7.92 -3.83
CA ALA A 182 8.87 6.89 -3.53
C ALA A 182 10.26 7.25 -4.09
N PRO A 183 10.92 8.28 -3.52
CA PRO A 183 12.23 8.77 -4.00
C PRO A 183 13.31 7.69 -3.94
N ASN A 184 13.35 6.85 -2.89
CA ASN A 184 14.37 5.83 -2.76
C ASN A 184 14.22 4.75 -3.83
N ILE A 185 13.00 4.24 -4.06
CA ILE A 185 12.74 3.27 -5.12
C ILE A 185 13.08 3.87 -6.48
N SER A 186 12.59 5.09 -6.75
CA SER A 186 12.83 5.83 -8.01
C SER A 186 14.31 5.95 -8.31
N ARG A 187 15.13 6.21 -7.30
CA ARG A 187 16.57 6.37 -7.46
C ARG A 187 17.30 5.03 -7.67
N VAL A 188 16.81 3.93 -7.08
CA VAL A 188 17.43 2.59 -7.20
C VAL A 188 17.10 1.89 -8.52
N VAL A 189 15.86 1.96 -9.00
CA VAL A 189 15.41 1.24 -10.23
C VAL A 189 14.91 2.12 -11.35
N GLY A 190 14.74 3.41 -11.12
CA GLY A 190 14.07 4.32 -12.04
C GLY A 190 12.56 4.42 -11.74
N PRO A 191 11.93 5.56 -12.06
CA PRO A 191 10.52 5.82 -11.76
C PRO A 191 9.55 4.80 -12.35
N LEU A 192 9.68 4.47 -13.65
CA LEU A 192 8.76 3.57 -14.34
C LEU A 192 8.77 2.13 -13.78
N ILE A 193 9.96 1.59 -13.48
CA ILE A 193 10.08 0.26 -12.87
C ILE A 193 9.54 0.28 -11.44
N GLY A 194 9.82 1.35 -10.68
CA GLY A 194 9.27 1.56 -9.34
C GLY A 194 7.75 1.60 -9.32
N ALA A 195 7.15 2.39 -10.23
CA ALA A 195 5.71 2.50 -10.38
C ALA A 195 5.06 1.16 -10.72
N ARG A 196 5.65 0.39 -11.64
CA ARG A 196 5.20 -0.97 -11.97
C ARG A 196 5.30 -1.94 -10.80
N LEU A 197 6.32 -1.82 -9.95
CA LEU A 197 6.44 -2.64 -8.74
C LEU A 197 5.33 -2.32 -7.73
N ILE A 198 5.00 -1.03 -7.56
CA ILE A 198 3.87 -0.60 -6.72
C ILE A 198 2.55 -1.13 -7.30
N ALA A 199 2.34 -1.02 -8.62
CA ALA A 199 1.16 -1.55 -9.30
C ALA A 199 0.99 -3.06 -9.14
N LEU A 200 2.05 -3.84 -9.35
CA LEU A 200 2.02 -5.30 -9.15
C LEU A 200 1.81 -5.68 -7.68
N SER A 201 2.24 -4.84 -6.74
CA SER A 201 2.04 -5.06 -5.31
C SER A 201 0.69 -4.56 -4.78
N GLY A 202 -0.03 -3.71 -5.53
CA GLY A 202 -1.31 -3.13 -5.14
C GLY A 202 -1.24 -1.91 -4.21
N SER A 203 -0.13 -1.67 -3.50
CA SER A 203 0.15 -0.44 -2.76
C SER A 203 1.63 -0.32 -2.41
N LEU A 204 2.07 0.89 -2.05
CA LEU A 204 3.44 1.10 -1.56
C LEU A 204 3.65 0.42 -0.19
N GLU A 205 2.62 0.43 0.66
CA GLU A 205 2.61 -0.28 1.94
C GLU A 205 2.86 -1.77 1.75
N HIS A 206 2.08 -2.42 0.87
CA HIS A 206 2.22 -3.85 0.63
C HIS A 206 3.63 -4.16 0.12
N LEU A 207 4.16 -3.35 -0.81
CA LEU A 207 5.50 -3.52 -1.36
C LEU A 207 6.58 -3.44 -0.26
N ALA A 208 6.42 -2.52 0.70
CA ALA A 208 7.34 -2.37 1.83
C ALA A 208 7.32 -3.59 2.78
N THR A 209 6.20 -4.32 2.85
CA THR A 209 6.08 -5.55 3.65
C THR A 209 6.60 -6.81 2.94
N LEU A 210 6.74 -6.78 1.61
CA LEU A 210 7.19 -7.94 0.84
C LEU A 210 8.66 -8.31 1.14
N PRO A 211 8.98 -9.61 1.21
CA PRO A 211 10.37 -10.04 1.29
C PRO A 211 11.06 -9.84 -0.07
N SER A 212 12.38 -9.66 -0.03
CA SER A 212 13.21 -9.46 -1.23
C SER A 212 13.04 -10.57 -2.28
N SER A 213 12.82 -11.82 -1.86
CA SER A 213 12.58 -12.95 -2.76
C SER A 213 11.30 -12.82 -3.57
N THR A 214 10.24 -12.23 -3.00
CA THR A 214 8.99 -11.97 -3.71
C THR A 214 9.18 -10.82 -4.68
N ILE A 215 9.78 -9.71 -4.23
CA ILE A 215 10.09 -8.55 -5.07
C ILE A 215 10.93 -8.95 -6.30
N GLN A 216 11.86 -9.89 -6.13
CA GLN A 216 12.69 -10.40 -7.23
C GLN A 216 11.87 -10.97 -8.39
N ILE A 217 10.73 -11.58 -8.11
CA ILE A 217 9.93 -12.35 -9.07
C ILE A 217 8.54 -11.74 -9.35
N LEU A 218 8.23 -10.55 -8.82
CA LEU A 218 7.00 -9.81 -9.15
C LEU A 218 6.90 -9.60 -10.67
N GLY A 219 5.75 -9.94 -11.26
CA GLY A 219 5.52 -9.94 -12.70
C GLY A 219 5.91 -11.25 -13.42
N ALA A 220 6.44 -12.24 -12.70
CA ALA A 220 6.73 -13.59 -13.23
C ALA A 220 5.84 -14.68 -12.63
N GLU A 221 4.65 -14.31 -12.14
CA GLU A 221 3.70 -15.18 -11.44
C GLU A 221 3.34 -16.38 -12.30
N LYS A 222 3.04 -16.18 -13.60
CA LYS A 222 2.72 -17.27 -14.53
C LYS A 222 3.82 -18.33 -14.58
N ALA A 223 5.09 -17.91 -14.66
CA ALA A 223 6.24 -18.81 -14.69
C ALA A 223 6.49 -19.47 -13.32
N LEU A 224 6.28 -18.72 -12.24
CA LEU A 224 6.39 -19.23 -10.87
C LEU A 224 5.36 -20.31 -10.57
N PHE A 225 4.08 -20.07 -10.92
CA PHE A 225 2.99 -21.02 -10.72
C PHE A 225 3.16 -22.26 -11.59
N LYS A 226 3.62 -22.09 -12.83
CA LYS A 226 3.99 -23.23 -13.69
C LYS A 226 5.08 -24.08 -13.03
N PHE A 227 6.14 -23.45 -12.50
CA PHE A 227 7.19 -24.17 -11.76
C PHE A 227 6.64 -24.89 -10.52
N LYS A 228 5.74 -24.27 -9.76
CA LYS A 228 5.14 -24.91 -8.57
C LYS A 228 4.25 -26.11 -8.93
N LYS A 229 3.59 -26.08 -10.09
CA LYS A 229 2.68 -27.14 -10.54
C LYS A 229 3.42 -28.29 -11.23
N ASP A 230 4.27 -27.95 -12.20
CA ASP A 230 4.87 -28.91 -13.12
C ASP A 230 6.33 -29.23 -12.76
N GLY A 231 6.90 -28.54 -11.77
CA GLY A 231 8.32 -28.60 -11.45
C GLY A 231 9.20 -27.80 -12.42
N GLY A 232 10.52 -28.06 -12.41
CA GLY A 232 11.48 -27.45 -13.33
C GLY A 232 12.32 -26.31 -12.73
N LYS A 233 12.68 -25.30 -13.53
CA LYS A 233 13.54 -24.20 -13.09
C LYS A 233 12.69 -22.97 -12.72
N PRO A 234 12.84 -22.40 -11.50
CA PRO A 234 12.09 -21.22 -11.11
C PRO A 234 12.53 -19.98 -11.92
N PRO A 235 11.65 -18.97 -12.08
CA PRO A 235 12.03 -17.71 -12.71
C PRO A 235 13.11 -16.99 -11.89
N LYS A 236 14.10 -16.42 -12.58
CA LYS A 236 15.23 -15.72 -11.92
C LYS A 236 14.94 -14.27 -11.60
N HIS A 237 13.98 -13.67 -12.29
CA HIS A 237 13.61 -12.27 -12.19
C HIS A 237 12.21 -12.07 -12.80
N GLY A 238 11.45 -11.13 -12.27
CA GLY A 238 10.20 -10.64 -12.85
C GLY A 238 10.40 -9.32 -13.57
N ILE A 239 9.57 -8.32 -13.28
CA ILE A 239 9.56 -7.00 -13.92
C ILE A 239 10.90 -6.28 -13.82
N ILE A 240 11.64 -6.52 -12.73
CA ILE A 240 12.99 -5.95 -12.51
C ILE A 240 14.00 -6.34 -13.61
N PHE A 241 13.70 -7.35 -14.44
CA PHE A 241 14.49 -7.69 -15.62
C PHE A 241 14.67 -6.51 -16.58
N GLN A 242 13.71 -5.59 -16.65
CA GLN A 242 13.77 -4.39 -17.48
C GLN A 242 14.91 -3.44 -17.07
N HIS A 243 15.41 -3.56 -15.84
CA HIS A 243 16.50 -2.72 -15.36
C HIS A 243 17.79 -2.96 -16.18
N PRO A 244 18.49 -1.92 -16.67
CA PRO A 244 19.68 -2.07 -17.53
C PRO A 244 20.78 -2.95 -16.93
N LEU A 245 20.96 -2.91 -15.59
CA LEU A 245 21.94 -3.74 -14.88
C LEU A 245 21.68 -5.24 -15.05
N ILE A 246 20.43 -5.67 -15.28
CA ILE A 246 20.06 -7.07 -15.46
C ILE A 246 19.97 -7.41 -16.94
N TYR A 247 19.17 -6.66 -17.71
CA TYR A 247 18.94 -6.94 -19.13
C TYR A 247 20.26 -7.04 -19.93
N ARG A 248 21.18 -6.10 -19.73
CA ARG A 248 22.47 -6.04 -20.45
C ARG A 248 23.50 -7.03 -19.93
N SER A 249 23.25 -7.70 -18.80
CA SER A 249 24.22 -8.63 -18.19
C SER A 249 24.14 -10.04 -18.79
N PRO A 250 25.24 -10.82 -18.77
CA PRO A 250 25.24 -12.22 -19.24
C PRO A 250 24.23 -13.11 -18.50
N LYS A 251 23.62 -14.07 -19.21
CA LYS A 251 22.54 -14.94 -18.67
C LYS A 251 22.91 -15.64 -17.35
N ALA A 252 24.18 -16.00 -17.15
CA ALA A 252 24.67 -16.62 -15.92
C ALA A 252 24.65 -15.67 -14.72
N LYS A 253 24.89 -14.37 -14.93
CA LYS A 253 25.01 -13.34 -13.88
C LYS A 253 23.68 -12.67 -13.54
N ARG A 254 22.70 -12.68 -14.46
CA ARG A 254 21.37 -12.04 -14.29
C ARG A 254 20.68 -12.38 -12.97
N GLY A 255 20.66 -13.66 -12.58
CA GLY A 255 19.99 -14.08 -11.34
C GLY A 255 20.68 -13.58 -10.07
N LYS A 256 22.03 -13.54 -10.06
CA LYS A 256 22.80 -12.97 -8.94
C LYS A 256 22.53 -11.47 -8.80
N ILE A 257 22.54 -10.74 -9.91
CA ILE A 257 22.28 -9.29 -9.95
C ILE A 257 20.84 -8.98 -9.54
N ALA A 258 19.86 -9.73 -10.06
CA ALA A 258 18.45 -9.57 -9.72
C ALA A 258 18.20 -9.71 -8.21
N ARG A 259 18.84 -10.69 -7.56
CA ARG A 259 18.74 -10.87 -6.10
C ARG A 259 19.30 -9.67 -5.33
N LYS A 260 20.45 -9.13 -5.76
CA LYS A 260 21.05 -7.94 -5.12
C LYS A 260 20.19 -6.70 -5.31
N LEU A 261 19.66 -6.51 -6.51
CA LEU A 261 18.76 -5.40 -6.83
C LEU A 261 17.47 -5.50 -5.99
N ALA A 262 16.82 -6.66 -5.95
CA ALA A 262 15.61 -6.88 -5.16
C ALA A 262 15.80 -6.62 -3.66
N ALA A 263 16.99 -6.93 -3.12
CA ALA A 263 17.30 -6.63 -1.73
C ALA A 263 17.34 -5.12 -1.47
N LYS A 264 17.89 -4.34 -2.42
CA LYS A 264 17.92 -2.87 -2.33
C LYS A 264 16.57 -2.23 -2.54
N ILE A 265 15.75 -2.76 -3.45
CA ILE A 265 14.35 -2.35 -3.61
C ILE A 265 13.57 -2.57 -2.31
N SER A 266 13.74 -3.73 -1.66
CA SER A 266 13.05 -4.02 -0.38
C SER A 266 13.40 -3.02 0.72
N ILE A 267 14.67 -2.63 0.82
CA ILE A 267 15.11 -1.62 1.80
C ILE A 267 14.58 -0.23 1.41
N ALA A 268 14.65 0.13 0.12
CA ALA A 268 14.14 1.39 -0.39
C ALA A 268 12.63 1.55 -0.12
N ALA A 269 11.83 0.53 -0.42
CA ALA A 269 10.38 0.54 -0.20
C ALA A 269 10.03 0.73 1.29
N LYS A 270 10.77 0.07 2.19
CA LYS A 270 10.60 0.27 3.64
C LYS A 270 10.97 1.68 4.07
N ALA A 271 12.05 2.24 3.52
CA ALA A 271 12.46 3.59 3.83
C ALA A 271 11.44 4.62 3.37
N ASP A 272 10.96 4.50 2.12
CA ASP A 272 9.94 5.36 1.51
C ASP A 272 8.62 5.32 2.31
N PHE A 273 8.15 4.14 2.69
CA PHE A 273 6.87 4.01 3.39
C PHE A 273 6.94 4.35 4.89
N PHE A 274 7.84 3.73 5.66
CA PHE A 274 7.84 3.82 7.12
C PHE A 274 8.61 5.02 7.66
N THR A 275 9.78 5.32 7.08
CA THR A 275 10.71 6.31 7.66
C THR A 275 10.69 7.66 6.96
N LYS A 276 10.30 7.67 5.68
CA LYS A 276 10.36 8.82 4.76
C LYS A 276 11.75 9.48 4.68
N LYS A 277 12.81 8.75 5.04
CA LYS A 277 14.20 9.22 4.95
C LYS A 277 14.77 8.85 3.60
N ASP A 278 15.50 9.78 3.00
CA ASP A 278 16.31 9.48 1.82
C ASP A 278 17.60 8.76 2.24
N ILE A 279 17.76 7.54 1.75
CA ILE A 279 18.93 6.67 1.92
C ILE A 279 19.45 6.18 0.56
N SER A 280 19.00 6.79 -0.52
CA SER A 280 19.14 6.28 -1.88
C SER A 280 20.60 6.19 -2.34
N ASP A 281 21.42 7.18 -2.01
CA ASP A 281 22.85 7.19 -2.35
C ASP A 281 23.62 6.03 -1.69
N LEU A 282 23.31 5.74 -0.42
CA LEU A 282 23.89 4.60 0.30
C LEU A 282 23.49 3.26 -0.36
N LEU A 283 22.24 3.16 -0.79
CA LEU A 283 21.73 1.96 -1.47
C LEU A 283 22.40 1.76 -2.83
N ILE A 284 22.57 2.83 -3.62
CA ILE A 284 23.26 2.77 -4.92
C ILE A 284 24.74 2.40 -4.75
N ALA A 285 25.43 3.04 -3.81
CA ALA A 285 26.84 2.78 -3.56
C ALA A 285 27.07 1.30 -3.21
N ASP A 286 26.25 0.74 -2.32
CA ASP A 286 26.36 -0.67 -1.96
C ASP A 286 25.92 -1.60 -3.12
N LEU A 287 24.90 -1.24 -3.89
CA LEU A 287 24.49 -2.01 -5.07
C LEU A 287 25.62 -2.11 -6.09
N ASN A 288 26.24 -0.98 -6.43
CA ASN A 288 27.34 -0.90 -7.39
C ASN A 288 28.55 -1.70 -6.91
N ARG A 289 28.89 -1.61 -5.62
CA ARG A 289 29.94 -2.44 -5.00
C ARG A 289 29.66 -3.93 -5.18
N GLN A 290 28.45 -4.39 -4.84
CA GLN A 290 28.09 -5.80 -4.95
C GLN A 290 28.04 -6.30 -6.40
N ILE A 291 27.61 -5.45 -7.34
CA ILE A 291 27.59 -5.80 -8.77
C ILE A 291 29.01 -5.86 -9.34
N GLY A 292 29.91 -4.97 -8.92
CA GLY A 292 31.32 -5.03 -9.31
C GLY A 292 31.96 -6.37 -9.01
N VAL A 293 31.72 -6.91 -7.80
CA VAL A 293 32.19 -8.25 -7.41
C VAL A 293 31.63 -9.34 -8.33
N ILE A 294 30.34 -9.29 -8.69
CA ILE A 294 29.70 -10.29 -9.56
C ILE A 294 30.23 -10.19 -11.00
N LYS A 295 30.58 -8.98 -11.47
CA LYS A 295 31.15 -8.79 -12.80
C LYS A 295 32.55 -9.38 -12.92
N ASN A 296 33.34 -9.34 -11.84
CA ASN A 296 34.71 -9.83 -11.78
C ASN A 296 34.83 -11.34 -11.49
N GLN A 297 33.73 -12.00 -11.10
CA GLN A 297 33.60 -13.47 -11.01
C GLN A 297 33.20 -14.08 -12.35
#